data_AF-A0AAE4TUP6-F1
#
_entry.id   AF-A0AAE4TUP6-F1
#
_cell.length_a   1.000
_cell.length_b   1.000
_cell.length_c   1.000
_cell.angle_alpha   90.00
_cell.angle_beta   90.00
_cell.angle_gamma   90.00
#
_symmetry.space_group_name_H-M   'P 1'
#
loop_
_entity.id
_entity.type
_entity.pdbx_description
1 polymer ?
#
loop_
_entity_poly.entity_id
_entity_poly.type
_entity_poly.pdbx_seq_one_letter_code
_entity_poly.pdbx_strand_id
1 'polypeptide(L)'
;MEHPLATELRNIRICLIILIIVIAFWDRERVVEINDHGSSSTPNISNMTQIAENTFAHKDDFGQIKIFKFNPDTNDISLIKEFNADEY
;
A
#
# COMPACT_ATOMS: atom_id res chain seq x y z
N MET A 1 -27.34 44.65 12.38
CA MET A 1 -28.28 43.52 12.30
C MET A 1 -28.04 42.83 10.98
N GLU A 2 -27.47 41.63 10.99
CA GLU A 2 -27.31 40.82 9.78
C GLU A 2 -28.70 40.49 9.24
N HIS A 3 -28.94 40.78 7.96
CA HIS A 3 -30.25 40.57 7.35
C HIS A 3 -30.57 39.07 7.38
N PRO A 4 -31.71 38.63 7.93
CA PRO A 4 -32.02 37.21 8.16
C PRO A 4 -31.91 36.38 6.86
N LEU A 5 -32.22 36.99 5.72
CA LEU A 5 -32.07 36.41 4.38
C LEU A 5 -30.62 36.02 4.04
N ALA A 6 -29.62 36.79 4.49
CA ALA A 6 -28.21 36.49 4.22
C ALA A 6 -27.73 35.25 5.00
N THR A 7 -28.25 35.05 6.21
CA THR A 7 -27.98 33.87 7.04
C THR A 7 -28.63 32.62 6.45
N GLU A 8 -29.86 32.73 5.97
CA GLU A 8 -30.56 31.61 5.32
C GLU A 8 -29.90 31.20 4.02
N LEU A 9 -29.48 32.15 3.17
CA LEU A 9 -28.74 31.83 1.95
C LEU A 9 -27.39 31.13 2.24
N ARG A 10 -26.70 31.54 3.32
CA ARG A 10 -25.45 30.89 3.74
C ARG A 10 -25.70 29.45 4.18
N ASN A 11 -26.75 29.21 4.96
CA ASN A 11 -27.12 27.88 5.42
C ASN A 11 -27.54 26.97 4.26
N ILE A 12 -28.34 27.48 3.32
CA ILE A 12 -28.73 26.76 2.11
C ILE A 12 -27.50 26.36 1.28
N ARG A 13 -26.55 27.29 1.09
CA ARG A 13 -25.29 26.99 0.38
C ARG A 13 -24.47 25.90 1.07
N ILE A 14 -24.36 25.94 2.39
CA ILE A 14 -23.64 24.91 3.17
C ILE A 14 -24.33 23.55 3.02
N CYS A 15 -25.66 23.52 3.16
CA CYS A 15 -26.44 22.29 2.98
C CYS A 15 -26.27 21.70 1.57
N LEU A 16 -26.26 22.54 0.53
CA LEU A 16 -26.03 22.10 -0.85
C LEU A 16 -24.63 21.53 -1.06
N ILE A 17 -23.59 22.15 -0.49
CA ILE A 17 -22.22 21.63 -0.57
C ILE A 17 -22.12 20.25 0.11
N ILE A 18 -22.69 20.10 1.31
CA ILE A 18 -22.70 18.83 2.03
C ILE A 18 -23.46 17.76 1.23
N LEU A 19 -24.61 18.12 0.64
CA LEU A 19 -25.39 17.21 -0.20
C LEU A 19 -24.59 16.72 -1.42
N ILE A 20 -23.86 17.60 -2.10
CA ILE A 20 -23.00 17.26 -3.25
C ILE A 20 -21.88 16.30 -2.80
N ILE A 21 -21.24 16.56 -1.67
CA ILE A 21 -20.21 15.69 -1.10
C ILE A 21 -20.80 14.31 -0.84
N VAL A 22 -21.93 14.24 -0.12
CA VAL A 22 -22.59 12.96 0.19
C VAL A 22 -22.89 12.20 -1.10
N ILE A 23 -23.51 12.82 -2.10
CA ILE A 23 -23.81 12.16 -3.38
C ILE A 23 -22.54 11.69 -4.10
N ALA A 24 -21.48 12.51 -4.14
CA ALA A 24 -20.22 12.18 -4.82
C ALA A 24 -19.45 11.03 -4.16
N PHE A 25 -19.62 10.83 -2.85
CA PHE A 25 -18.97 9.76 -2.09
C PHE A 25 -19.89 8.57 -1.79
N TRP A 26 -21.21 8.71 -1.92
CA TRP A 26 -22.19 7.64 -1.71
C TRP A 26 -22.08 6.54 -2.75
N ASP A 27 -21.77 6.90 -4.01
CA ASP A 27 -21.60 5.94 -5.12
C ASP A 27 -20.21 5.27 -5.14
N ARG A 28 -19.30 5.66 -4.24
CA ARG A 28 -17.99 5.02 -4.12
C ARG A 28 -18.06 3.79 -3.22
N GLU A 29 -18.82 2.78 -3.64
CA GLU A 29 -18.67 1.40 -3.13
C GLU A 29 -17.33 0.80 -3.55
N ARG A 30 -16.66 1.38 -4.54
CA ARG A 30 -15.23 1.13 -4.76
C ARG A 30 -14.41 2.01 -3.83
N VAL A 31 -13.99 1.38 -2.73
CA VAL A 31 -12.69 1.64 -2.09
C VAL A 31 -11.73 2.04 -3.20
N VAL A 32 -11.20 3.26 -3.14
CA VAL A 32 -10.08 3.64 -4.01
C VAL A 32 -8.96 2.68 -3.62
N GLU A 33 -8.86 1.58 -4.35
CA GLU A 33 -7.69 0.73 -4.33
C GLU A 33 -6.56 1.66 -4.73
N ILE A 34 -5.71 1.97 -3.76
CA ILE A 34 -4.45 2.65 -3.99
C ILE A 34 -3.61 1.64 -4.76
N ASN A 35 -3.86 1.55 -6.07
CA ASN A 35 -3.07 0.76 -6.98
C ASN A 35 -1.78 1.54 -7.17
N ASP A 36 -0.83 1.29 -6.29
CA ASP A 36 0.55 1.66 -6.51
C ASP A 36 0.92 1.12 -7.89
N HIS A 37 1.28 2.01 -8.81
CA HIS A 37 1.56 1.68 -10.19
C HIS A 37 2.85 0.84 -10.25
N GLY A 38 2.76 -0.46 -9.95
CA GLY A 38 3.96 -1.29 -9.78
C GLY A 38 3.82 -2.80 -9.64
N SER A 39 2.63 -3.41 -9.58
CA SER A 39 2.58 -4.88 -9.60
C SER A 39 1.27 -5.43 -10.15
N SER A 40 1.32 -5.83 -11.41
CA SER A 40 0.36 -6.74 -12.01
C SER A 40 0.25 -8.01 -11.19
N SER A 41 -0.96 -8.36 -10.77
CA SER A 41 -1.40 -9.73 -10.43
C SER A 41 -0.35 -10.54 -9.66
N THR A 42 -0.27 -10.49 -8.33
CA THR A 42 0.59 -11.43 -7.58
C THR A 42 0.10 -12.86 -7.78
N PRO A 43 0.76 -13.70 -8.58
CA PRO A 43 0.45 -15.12 -8.71
C PRO A 43 1.43 -15.85 -7.79
N ASN A 44 0.95 -16.36 -6.66
CA ASN A 44 1.76 -17.07 -5.67
C ASN A 44 2.79 -16.13 -4.99
N ILE A 45 2.51 -15.75 -3.74
CA ILE A 45 3.45 -14.99 -2.91
C ILE A 45 4.71 -15.85 -2.80
N SER A 46 5.76 -15.51 -3.56
CA SER A 46 7.09 -16.05 -3.33
C SER A 46 7.40 -15.86 -1.85
N ASN A 47 7.89 -16.89 -1.16
CA ASN A 47 8.34 -16.84 0.25
C ASN A 47 9.56 -15.91 0.44
N MET A 48 9.64 -14.80 -0.28
CA MET A 48 10.74 -13.87 -0.34
C MET A 48 10.27 -12.51 0.15
N THR A 49 10.89 -12.03 1.22
CA THR A 49 10.57 -10.76 1.88
C THR A 49 11.78 -9.85 1.82
N GLN A 50 11.58 -8.60 1.43
CA GLN A 50 12.65 -7.60 1.49
C GLN A 50 12.86 -7.16 2.95
N ILE A 51 14.10 -7.24 3.43
CA ILE A 51 14.46 -6.89 4.82
C ILE A 51 15.29 -5.61 4.93
N ALA A 52 15.90 -5.16 3.83
CA ALA A 52 16.61 -3.90 3.72
C ALA A 52 16.75 -3.49 2.23
N GLU A 53 17.39 -2.34 1.98
CA GLU A 53 17.75 -1.92 0.62
C GLU A 53 18.54 -3.03 -0.09
N ASN A 54 18.03 -3.42 -1.26
CA ASN A 54 18.58 -4.46 -2.12
C ASN A 54 18.86 -5.80 -1.40
N THR A 55 18.19 -6.08 -0.28
CA THR A 55 18.45 -7.25 0.56
C THR A 55 17.15 -8.03 0.80
N PHE A 56 17.17 -9.31 0.48
CA PHE A 56 15.99 -10.16 0.41
C PHE A 56 16.20 -11.43 1.25
N ALA A 57 15.22 -11.80 2.05
CA ALA A 57 15.20 -13.05 2.79
C ALA A 57 14.23 -14.02 2.12
N HIS A 58 14.64 -15.26 1.91
CA HIS A 58 13.82 -16.34 1.38
C HIS A 58 13.77 -17.50 2.36
N LYS A 59 12.58 -18.02 2.66
CA LYS A 59 12.41 -19.27 3.38
C LYS A 59 12.12 -20.40 2.37
N ASP A 60 12.97 -21.41 2.35
CA ASP A 60 12.76 -22.60 1.53
C ASP A 60 11.73 -23.55 2.17
N ASP A 61 11.33 -24.57 1.40
CA ASP A 61 10.34 -25.57 1.84
C ASP A 61 10.84 -26.45 3.00
N PHE A 62 12.16 -26.46 3.26
CA PHE A 62 12.81 -27.22 4.33
C PHE A 62 13.04 -26.39 5.59
N GLY A 63 12.54 -25.15 5.65
CA GLY A 63 12.68 -24.29 6.81
C GLY A 63 13.98 -23.50 6.88
N GLN A 64 14.84 -23.56 5.87
CA GLN A 64 16.06 -22.76 5.82
C GLN A 64 15.76 -21.35 5.35
N ILE A 65 16.36 -20.38 6.05
CA ILE A 65 16.29 -18.96 5.73
C ILE A 65 17.59 -18.56 5.03
N LYS A 66 17.47 -18.05 3.81
CA LYS A 66 18.58 -17.54 2.99
C LYS A 66 18.43 -16.03 2.81
N ILE A 67 19.51 -15.29 3.05
CA ILE A 67 19.57 -13.84 2.86
C ILE A 67 20.42 -13.55 1.63
N PHE A 68 19.83 -12.85 0.67
CA PHE A 68 20.45 -12.42 -0.57
C PHE A 68 20.65 -10.91 -0.59
N LYS A 69 21.72 -10.45 -1.24
CA LYS A 69 21.96 -9.04 -1.54
C LYS A 69 22.16 -8.87 -3.04
N PHE A 70 21.38 -7.97 -3.62
CA PHE A 70 21.47 -7.56 -5.00
C PHE A 70 22.45 -6.39 -5.14
N ASN A 71 23.39 -6.51 -6.06
CA ASN A 71 24.28 -5.44 -6.45
C ASN A 71 23.79 -4.81 -7.76
N PRO A 72 23.27 -3.57 -7.75
CA PRO A 72 22.77 -2.93 -8.96
C PRO A 72 23.91 -2.58 -9.94
N ASP A 73 25.14 -2.40 -9.46
CA ASP A 73 26.29 -2.01 -10.30
C ASP A 73 26.77 -3.17 -11.17
N THR A 74 26.67 -4.40 -10.67
CA THR A 74 27.06 -5.62 -11.41
C THR A 74 25.87 -6.42 -11.91
N ASN A 75 24.65 -6.06 -11.50
CA ASN A 75 23.42 -6.80 -11.74
C ASN A 75 23.46 -8.25 -11.22
N ASP A 76 24.24 -8.49 -10.16
CA ASP A 76 24.39 -9.82 -9.54
C ASP A 76 23.66 -9.92 -8.21
N ILE A 77 23.26 -11.14 -7.86
CA ILE A 77 22.69 -11.48 -6.56
C ILE A 77 23.66 -12.41 -5.84
N SER A 78 24.04 -12.05 -4.62
CA SER A 78 24.94 -12.84 -3.76
C SER A 78 24.22 -13.36 -2.53
N LEU A 79 24.49 -14.61 -2.15
CA LEU A 79 24.06 -15.16 -0.86
C LEU A 79 24.95 -14.58 0.25
N ILE A 80 24.33 -13.91 1.22
CA ILE A 80 25.01 -13.29 2.37
C ILE A 80 24.97 -14.20 3.60
N LYS A 81 23.86 -14.91 3.81
CA LYS A 81 23.70 -15.77 4.97
C LYS A 81 22.70 -16.90 4.71
N GLU A 82 22.92 -18.04 5.33
CA GLU A 82 22.01 -19.19 5.36
C GLU A 82 21.96 -19.74 6.79
N PHE A 83 20.76 -20.02 7.29
CA PHE A 83 20.55 -20.61 8.61
C PHE A 83 19.20 -21.35 8.67
N ASN A 84 19.07 -22.31 9.59
CA ASN A 84 17.83 -23.04 9.76
C ASN A 84 16.86 -22.26 10.68
N ALA A 85 15.58 -22.16 10.32
CA ALA A 85 14.57 -21.53 11.17
C ALA A 85 14.30 -22.35 12.45
N ASP A 86 14.56 -23.66 12.43
CA ASP A 86 14.32 -24.55 13.57
C ASP A 86 15.42 -24.48 14.66
N GLU A 87 16.49 -23.72 14.43
CA GLU A 87 17.60 -23.56 15.40
C GLU A 87 17.37 -22.46 16.45
N TYR A 88 16.21 -21.78 16.47
CA TYR A 88 15.91 -20.70 17.44
C TYR A 88 14.48 -20.74 18.01
#